data_AF-A0A5V0BE81-F1
#
_entry.id   AF-A0A5V0BE81-F1
#
_cell.length_a   1.000
_cell.length_b   1.000
_cell.length_c   1.000
_cell.angle_alpha   90.00
_cell.angle_beta   90.00
_cell.angle_gamma   90.00
#
_symmetry.space_group_name_H-M   'P 1'
#
loop_
_entity.id
_entity.type
_entity.pdbx_description
1 polymer ?
#
loop_
_entity_poly.entity_id
_entity_poly.type
_entity_poly.pdbx_seq_one_letter_code
_entity_poly.pdbx_strand_id
1 'polypeptide(L)' 'MKRACKYRFYPTPVQVELLAQTFGCVRFVYNSILRWRTDAYYKRQEKIGYTQANARLTALSKKPPA' A
#
# COMPACT_ATOMS: atom_id res chain seq x y z
N MET A 1 -26.56 -9.81 -15.14
CA MET A 1 -25.74 -9.33 -16.28
C MET A 1 -24.72 -8.32 -15.75
N LYS A 2 -23.42 -8.64 -15.67
CA LYS A 2 -22.39 -7.67 -15.26
C LYS A 2 -21.84 -6.98 -16.51
N ARG A 3 -22.19 -5.71 -16.72
CA ARG A 3 -21.59 -4.89 -17.78
C ARG A 3 -20.23 -4.38 -17.29
N ALA A 4 -19.19 -4.55 -18.09
CA ALA A 4 -17.94 -3.84 -17.90
C ALA A 4 -18.12 -2.43 -18.45
N CYS A 5 -17.89 -1.41 -17.61
CA CYS A 5 -17.95 -0.02 -18.03
C CYS A 5 -16.54 0.55 -18.11
N LYS A 6 -16.25 1.31 -19.17
CA LYS A 6 -15.01 2.07 -19.35
C LYS A 6 -15.36 3.56 -19.34
N TYR A 7 -14.75 4.31 -18.44
CA TYR A 7 -14.94 5.75 -18.31
C TYR A 7 -13.62 6.48 -18.48
N ARG A 8 -13.67 7.68 -19.05
CA ARG A 8 -12.55 8.60 -19.10
C ARG A 8 -12.68 9.59 -17.96
N PHE A 9 -11.61 9.76 -17.20
CA PHE A 9 -11.58 10.59 -16.01
C PHE A 9 -10.71 11.82 -16.25
N TYR A 10 -11.20 13.00 -15.87
CA TYR A 10 -10.54 14.29 -16.06
C TYR A 10 -10.49 15.04 -14.72
N PRO A 11 -9.48 14.78 -13.87
CA PRO A 11 -9.39 15.38 -12.56
C PRO A 11 -9.05 16.87 -12.63
N THR A 12 -9.56 17.65 -11.67
CA THR A 12 -9.06 19.01 -11.39
C THR A 12 -7.64 18.96 -10.82
N PRO A 13 -6.87 20.06 -10.83
CA PRO A 13 -5.52 20.08 -10.27
C PRO A 13 -5.46 19.57 -8.81
N VAL A 14 -6.42 19.96 -7.98
CA VAL A 14 -6.54 19.49 -6.58
C VAL A 14 -6.78 17.98 -6.51
N GLN A 15 -7.61 17.43 -7.41
CA GLN A 15 -7.86 15.98 -7.45
C GLN A 15 -6.62 15.20 -7.90
N VAL A 16 -5.85 15.73 -8.86
CA VAL A 16 -4.57 15.12 -9.28
C VAL A 16 -3.63 14.98 -8.09
N GLU A 17 -3.48 16.05 -7.31
CA GLU A 17 -2.62 16.06 -6.14
C GLU A 17 -3.09 15.04 -5.09
N LEU A 18 -4.37 15.06 -4.75
CA LEU A 18 -4.94 14.11 -3.77
C LEU A 18 -4.76 12.65 -4.22
N LEU A 19 -4.94 12.37 -5.51
CA LEU A 19 -4.73 11.04 -6.07
C LEU A 19 -3.25 10.64 -6.02
N ALA A 20 -2.34 11.55 -6.35
CA ALA A 20 -0.91 11.29 -6.27
C ALA A 20 -0.48 10.97 -4.83
N GLN A 21 -0.94 11.75 -3.84
CA GLN A 21 -0.69 11.50 -2.41
C GLN A 21 -1.28 10.15 -1.98
N THR A 22 -2.53 9.87 -2.35
CA THR A 22 -3.22 8.64 -1.98
C THR A 22 -2.52 7.41 -2.58
N PHE A 23 -2.29 7.39 -3.89
CA PHE A 23 -1.62 6.27 -4.54
C PHE A 23 -0.16 6.12 -4.12
N GLY A 24 0.53 7.23 -3.83
CA GLY A 24 1.88 7.23 -3.28
C GLY A 24 1.91 6.53 -1.91
N CYS A 25 1.05 6.96 -0.99
CA CYS A 25 0.94 6.37 0.35
C CYS A 25 0.58 4.88 0.29
N VAL A 26 -0.45 4.51 -0.49
CA VAL A 26 -0.88 3.11 -0.63
C VAL A 26 0.24 2.25 -1.22
N ARG A 27 0.92 2.72 -2.27
CA ARG A 27 2.02 1.99 -2.90
C ARG A 27 3.18 1.78 -1.93
N PHE A 28 3.54 2.82 -1.16
CA PHE A 28 4.59 2.73 -0.15
C PHE A 28 4.27 1.68 0.91
N VAL A 29 3.07 1.73 1.49
CA VAL A 29 2.62 0.77 2.50
C VAL A 29 2.62 -0.65 1.95
N TYR A 30 2.00 -0.86 0.80
CA TYR A 30 1.88 -2.17 0.17
C TYR A 30 3.27 -2.78 -0.11
N ASN A 31 4.15 -2.03 -0.78
CA ASN A 31 5.49 -2.52 -1.13
C ASN A 31 6.35 -2.77 0.12
N SER A 32 6.23 -1.94 1.15
CA SER A 32 6.98 -2.10 2.40
C SER A 32 6.61 -3.39 3.14
N ILE A 33 5.30 -3.68 3.24
CA ILE A 33 4.82 -4.90 3.87
C ILE A 33 5.13 -6.11 2.98
N LEU A 34 4.90 -6.03 1.67
CA LEU A 34 5.21 -7.10 0.73
C LEU A 34 6.69 -7.50 0.80
N ARG A 35 7.60 -6.52 0.74
CA ARG A 35 9.05 -6.76 0.88
C ARG A 35 9.39 -7.44 2.20
N TRP A 36 8.86 -6.93 3.31
CA TRP A 36 9.13 -7.53 4.62
C TRP A 36 8.64 -8.99 4.72
N ARG A 37 7.43 -9.29 4.22
CA ARG A 37 6.89 -10.65 4.22
C ARG A 37 7.74 -11.58 3.34
N THR A 38 8.15 -11.08 2.18
CA THR A 38 9.03 -11.78 1.24
C THR A 38 10.36 -12.12 1.92
N ASP A 39 11.01 -11.13 2.53
CA ASP A 39 12.28 -11.33 3.26
C ASP A 39 12.15 -12.31 4.44
N ALA A 40 11.06 -12.22 5.21
CA ALA A 40 10.81 -13.11 6.33
C ALA A 40 10.71 -14.57 5.88
N TYR A 41 10.00 -14.81 4.78
CA TYR A 41 9.87 -16.14 4.23
C TYR A 41 11.20 -16.66 3.69
N TYR A 42 11.88 -15.91 2.82
CA TYR A 42 13.11 -16.39 2.19
C TYR A 42 14.26 -16.58 3.20
N LYS A 43 14.36 -15.73 4.22
CA LYS A 43 15.49 -15.77 5.17
C LYS A 43 15.22 -16.66 6.39
N ARG A 44 13.96 -16.78 6.82
CA ARG A 44 13.61 -17.46 8.07
C ARG A 44 12.50 -18.51 7.93
N GLN A 45 11.98 -18.73 6.73
CA GLN A 45 10.83 -19.61 6.46
C GLN A 45 9.57 -19.24 7.28
N GLU A 46 9.48 -17.97 7.69
CA GLU A 46 8.37 -17.45 8.48
C GLU A 46 7.20 -17.03 7.58
N LYS A 47 6.01 -17.53 7.89
CA LYS A 47 4.77 -17.04 7.27
C LYS A 47 4.17 -15.93 8.12
N ILE A 48 4.23 -14.71 7.58
CA ILE A 48 3.64 -13.54 8.22
C ILE A 48 2.14 -13.44 7.89
N GLY A 49 1.34 -13.48 8.95
CA GLY A 49 -0.11 -13.30 8.91
C GLY A 49 -0.57 -11.85 8.98
N TYR A 50 -1.89 -11.65 8.92
CA TYR A 50 -2.52 -10.33 8.93
C TYR A 50 -2.24 -9.53 10.20
N THR A 51 -2.37 -10.13 11.38
CA THR A 51 -2.19 -9.46 12.67
C THR A 51 -0.78 -8.87 12.81
N GLN A 52 0.24 -9.62 12.41
CA GLN A 52 1.63 -9.19 12.39
C GLN A 52 1.87 -8.08 11.35
N ALA A 53 1.28 -8.18 10.17
CA ALA A 53 1.35 -7.14 9.15
C ALA A 53 0.69 -5.83 9.61
N ASN A 54 -0.46 -5.92 10.27
CA ASN A 54 -1.16 -4.76 10.84
C ASN A 54 -0.32 -4.08 11.94
N ALA A 55 0.28 -4.87 12.85
CA ALA A 55 1.17 -4.31 13.88
C ALA A 55 2.38 -3.58 13.27
N ARG A 56 2.97 -4.14 12.21
CA ARG A 56 4.08 -3.50 11.49
C ARG A 56 3.63 -2.23 10.77
N LEU A 57 2.44 -2.22 10.18
CA LEU A 57 1.86 -1.01 9.56
C LEU A 57 1.72 0.12 10.59
N THR A 58 1.18 -0.18 11.78
CA THR A 58 1.09 0.79 12.89
C THR A 58 2.45 1.34 13.31
N ALA A 59 3.50 0.54 13.22
CA ALA A 59 4.86 1.01 13.49
C ALA A 59 5.42 1.87 12.34
N LEU A 60 5.06 1.58 11.08
CA LEU A 60 5.47 2.37 9.92
C LEU A 60 4.81 3.75 9.89
N SER A 61 3.52 3.85 10.25
CA SER A 61 2.80 5.14 10.27
C SER A 61 3.29 6.13 11.33
N LYS A 62 3.95 5.63 12.38
CA LYS A 62 4.56 6.46 13.44
C LYS A 62 5.91 7.06 13.03
N LYS A 63 6.51 6.61 11.93
CA LYS A 63 7.76 7.17 11.44
C LYS A 63 7.45 8.32 10.46
N PRO A 64 8.03 9.51 10.65
CA PRO A 64 7.89 10.56 9.66
C PRO A 64 8.51 10.10 8.33
N PRO A 65 7.93 10.48 7.18
CA PRO A 65 8.61 10.29 5.90
C PRO A 65 9.97 11.02 5.95
N ALA A 66 11.02 10.32 5.49
CA ALA A 66 12.37 10.87 5.38
C ALA A 66 12.44 12.02 4.38
#